data_AF-A0A4Y2V1J5-F1
#
_entry.id   AF-A0A4Y2V1J5-F1
#
_cell.length_a   1.000
_cell.length_b   1.000
_cell.length_c   1.000
_cell.angle_alpha   90.00
_cell.angle_beta   90.00
_cell.angle_gamma   90.00
#
_symmetry.space_group_name_H-M   'P 1'
#
loop_
_entity.id
_entity.type
_entity.pdbx_description
1 polymer ?
#
loop_
_entity_poly.entity_id
_entity_poly.type
_entity_poly.pdbx_seq_one_letter_code
_entity_poly.pdbx_strand_id
1 'polypeptide(L)'
;NIVIQRKVTRICSDSSGGRTDVRDEHKRVRPSVIYDADIQRTEDAIRANRHLIMKELHNILLNVSMTALYKAMSVPLGHRKLRAHWIPKISSKEHQMKRIDFVFHSYIH
;
A
#
# COMPACT_ATOMS: atom_id res chain seq x y z
N ASN A 1 25.11 -25.51 -17.22
CA ASN A 1 24.25 -24.71 -16.32
C ASN A 1 23.48 -25.65 -15.38
N ILE A 2 24.09 -25.99 -14.24
CA ILE A 2 23.62 -27.03 -13.29
C ILE A 2 22.29 -26.64 -12.63
N VAL A 3 22.05 -25.33 -12.47
CA VAL A 3 20.84 -24.77 -11.85
C VAL A 3 19.60 -25.05 -12.71
N ILE A 4 19.72 -24.94 -14.04
CA ILE A 4 18.63 -25.21 -14.97
C ILE A 4 18.26 -26.70 -14.96
N GLN A 5 19.26 -27.59 -15.02
CA GLN A 5 19.03 -29.04 -15.00
C GLN A 5 18.33 -29.52 -13.72
N ARG A 6 18.70 -28.97 -12.56
CA ARG A 6 18.04 -29.24 -11.27
C ARG A 6 16.59 -28.75 -11.22
N LYS A 7 16.28 -27.64 -11.90
CA LYS A 7 14.91 -27.10 -11.96
C LYS A 7 14.02 -27.96 -12.86
N VAL A 8 14.53 -28.37 -14.02
CA VAL A 8 13.81 -29.24 -14.96
C VAL A 8 13.48 -30.59 -14.33
N THR A 9 14.47 -31.23 -13.70
CA THR A 9 14.27 -32.52 -13.00
C THR A 9 13.22 -32.43 -11.90
N ARG A 10 13.25 -31.37 -11.08
CA ARG A 10 12.23 -31.15 -10.05
C ARG A 10 10.83 -31.02 -10.63
N ILE A 11 10.67 -30.21 -11.68
CA ILE A 11 9.37 -30.02 -12.34
C ILE A 11 8.85 -31.35 -12.91
N CYS A 12 9.69 -32.12 -13.61
CA CYS A 12 9.29 -33.41 -14.16
C CYS A 12 8.85 -34.40 -13.07
N SER A 13 9.53 -34.42 -11.93
CA SER A 13 9.17 -35.26 -10.79
C SER A 13 7.87 -34.81 -10.10
N ASP A 14 7.67 -33.51 -9.94
CA ASP A 14 6.45 -32.97 -9.32
C ASP A 14 5.23 -33.24 -10.22
N SER A 15 5.38 -33.08 -11.54
CA SER A 15 4.33 -33.37 -12.53
C SER A 15 3.95 -34.84 -12.57
N SER A 16 4.92 -35.75 -12.49
CA SER A 16 4.63 -37.20 -12.43
C SER A 16 4.02 -37.63 -11.09
N GLY A 17 4.29 -36.87 -10.03
CA GLY A 17 3.64 -37.00 -8.72
C GLY A 17 2.19 -36.48 -8.66
N GLY A 18 1.60 -36.09 -9.79
CA GLY A 18 0.20 -35.62 -9.88
C GLY A 18 0.02 -34.13 -9.58
N ARG A 19 1.10 -33.37 -9.42
CA ARG A 19 1.04 -31.93 -9.21
C ARG A 19 0.70 -31.22 -10.53
N THR A 20 -0.51 -30.70 -10.62
CA THR A 20 -1.03 -30.03 -11.83
C THR A 20 -0.92 -28.51 -11.79
N ASP A 21 -0.64 -27.93 -10.62
CA ASP A 21 -0.45 -26.48 -10.48
C ASP A 21 0.97 -26.06 -10.88
N VAL A 22 1.06 -25.12 -11.82
CA VAL A 22 2.30 -24.54 -12.35
C VAL A 22 2.83 -23.44 -11.42
N ARG A 23 2.01 -22.93 -10.49
CA ARG A 23 2.44 -21.88 -9.56
C ARG A 23 3.38 -22.43 -8.50
N ASP A 24 4.42 -21.64 -8.22
CA ASP A 24 5.28 -21.87 -7.06
C ASP A 24 4.42 -21.86 -5.78
N GLU A 25 4.72 -22.79 -4.88
CA GLU A 25 4.11 -22.78 -3.54
C GLU A 25 4.36 -21.45 -2.84
N HIS A 26 3.39 -21.07 -2.01
CA HIS A 26 3.55 -19.91 -1.16
C HIS A 26 4.77 -20.12 -0.25
N LYS A 27 5.85 -19.39 -0.52
CA LYS A 27 7.06 -19.46 0.30
C LYS A 27 6.70 -19.03 1.71
N ARG A 28 7.05 -19.85 2.71
CA ARG A 28 7.01 -19.47 4.12
C ARG A 28 8.07 -18.38 4.35
N VAL A 29 7.69 -17.13 4.19
CA VAL A 29 8.53 -15.99 4.53
C VAL A 29 8.46 -15.79 6.05
N ARG A 30 9.59 -15.54 6.71
CA ARG A 30 9.60 -15.13 8.12
C ARG A 30 8.71 -13.89 8.27
N PRO A 31 7.70 -13.90 9.15
CA PRO A 31 6.88 -12.71 9.37
C PRO A 31 7.79 -11.56 9.76
N SER A 32 7.73 -10.44 9.03
CA SER A 32 8.23 -9.18 9.55
C SER A 32 7.30 -8.82 10.69
N VAL A 33 7.73 -9.01 11.93
CA VAL A 33 6.94 -8.71 13.11
C VAL A 33 6.74 -7.20 13.15
N ILE A 34 5.51 -6.78 12.88
CA ILE A 34 5.01 -5.44 13.14
C ILE A 34 3.95 -5.67 14.19
N TYR A 35 4.06 -5.00 15.33
CA TYR A 35 3.07 -5.15 16.38
C TYR A 35 1.81 -4.35 16.04
N ASP A 36 0.65 -4.79 16.52
CA ASP A 36 -0.61 -4.08 16.30
C ASP A 36 -0.54 -2.63 16.82
N ALA A 37 0.24 -2.39 17.88
CA ALA A 37 0.52 -1.06 18.40
C ALA A 37 1.26 -0.16 17.39
N ASP A 38 2.19 -0.73 16.62
CA ASP A 38 2.90 0.00 15.57
C ASP A 38 1.95 0.30 14.39
N ILE A 39 1.06 -0.64 14.05
CA ILE A 39 0.04 -0.45 13.01
C ILE A 39 -0.90 0.70 13.39
N GLN A 40 -1.41 0.71 14.63
CA GLN A 40 -2.29 1.76 15.11
C GLN A 40 -1.60 3.13 15.10
N ARG A 41 -0.36 3.19 15.58
CA ARG A 41 0.44 4.43 15.55
C ARG A 41 0.71 4.93 14.13
N THR A 42 0.91 4.01 13.19
CA THR A 42 1.05 4.32 11.75
C THR A 42 -0.22 4.99 11.23
N GLU A 43 -1.38 4.41 11.55
CA GLU A 43 -2.68 4.91 11.12
C GLU A 43 -2.98 6.31 11.70
N ASP A 44 -2.68 6.53 12.97
CA ASP A 44 -2.88 7.82 13.62
C ASP A 44 -1.98 8.91 13.00
N ALA A 45 -0.73 8.59 12.67
CA ALA A 45 0.17 9.50 11.98
C ALA A 45 -0.36 9.89 10.59
N ILE A 46 -0.84 8.92 9.81
CA ILE A 46 -1.42 9.15 8.47
C ILE A 46 -2.70 10.00 8.56
N ARG A 47 -3.53 9.79 9.59
CA ARG A 47 -4.73 10.59 9.81
C ARG A 47 -4.40 12.04 10.19
N ALA A 48 -3.38 12.25 11.01
CA ALA A 48 -2.92 13.58 11.37
C ALA A 48 -2.33 14.34 10.16
N ASN A 49 -1.59 13.64 9.30
CA ASN A 49 -1.04 14.23 8.09
C ASN A 49 -1.07 13.24 6.91
N ARG A 50 -2.04 13.44 6.01
CA ARG A 50 -2.23 12.59 4.82
C ARG A 50 -1.12 12.72 3.77
N HIS A 51 -0.22 13.71 3.93
CA HIS A 51 0.89 13.97 3.02
C HIS A 51 2.22 13.38 3.49
N LEU A 52 2.22 12.58 4.56
CA LEU A 52 3.43 11.98 5.12
C LEU A 52 4.22 11.16 4.09
N ILE A 53 5.54 11.33 4.14
CA ILE A 53 6.48 10.56 3.33
C ILE A 53 6.84 9.28 4.10
N MET A 54 7.00 8.15 3.39
CA MET A 54 7.40 6.86 3.99
C MET A 54 8.63 6.94 4.91
N LYS A 55 9.60 7.80 4.58
CA LYS A 55 10.78 8.04 5.43
C LYS A 55 10.42 8.75 6.75
N GLU A 56 9.53 9.74 6.71
CA GLU A 56 9.07 10.43 7.91
C GLU A 56 8.28 9.47 8.80
N LEU A 57 7.42 8.66 8.19
CA LEU A 57 6.66 7.63 8.89
C LEU A 57 7.58 6.59 9.55
N HIS A 58 8.63 6.16 8.86
CA HIS A 58 9.66 5.28 9.42
C HIS A 58 10.44 5.94 10.57
N ASN A 59 10.72 7.25 10.50
CA ASN A 59 11.36 7.98 11.59
C ASN A 59 10.46 8.10 12.83
N ILE A 60 9.14 8.10 12.66
CA ILE A 60 8.17 8.05 13.77
C ILE A 60 8.13 6.64 14.39
N LEU A 61 8.30 5.62 13.55
CA LEU A 61 8.16 4.20 13.87
C LEU A 61 9.51 3.48 13.85
N LEU A 62 10.51 4.03 14.54
CA LEU A 62 11.92 3.57 14.53
C LEU A 62 12.13 2.07 14.77
N ASN A 63 11.12 1.37 15.29
CA ASN A 63 11.13 -0.06 15.58
C ASN A 63 10.77 -0.94 14.36
N VAL A 64 10.26 -0.36 13.28
CA VAL A 64 9.75 -1.09 12.12
C VAL A 64 10.65 -0.87 10.92
N SER A 65 11.13 -1.95 10.29
CA SER A 65 11.92 -1.82 9.05
C SER A 65 11.09 -1.23 7.91
N MET A 66 11.73 -0.48 7.01
CA MET A 66 11.08 0.14 5.86
C MET A 66 10.25 -0.86 5.03
N THR A 67 10.78 -2.06 4.79
CA THR A 67 10.08 -3.11 4.02
C THR A 67 8.84 -3.64 4.75
N ALA A 68 8.92 -3.76 6.07
CA ALA A 68 7.79 -4.14 6.90
C ALA A 68 6.72 -3.06 6.85
N LEU A 69 7.09 -1.78 6.99
CA LEU A 69 6.19 -0.65 6.89
C LEU A 69 5.45 -0.61 5.54
N TYR A 70 6.15 -0.82 4.42
CA TYR A 70 5.52 -0.92 3.10
C TYR A 70 4.47 -2.03 3.01
N LYS A 71 4.74 -3.20 3.60
CA LYS A 71 3.79 -4.32 3.63
C LYS A 71 2.61 -4.03 4.56
N ALA A 72 2.85 -3.41 5.72
CA ALA A 72 1.81 -3.00 6.65
C ALA A 72 0.84 -1.99 6.04
N MET A 73 1.37 -1.01 5.30
CA MET A 73 0.53 -0.02 4.64
C MET A 73 -0.41 -0.66 3.62
N SER A 74 0.04 -1.63 2.83
CA SER A 74 -0.77 -2.18 1.74
C SER A 74 -1.70 -3.31 2.16
N VAL A 75 -1.27 -4.21 3.04
CA VAL A 75 -2.02 -5.44 3.36
C VAL A 75 -2.93 -5.23 4.60
N PRO A 76 -2.41 -4.96 5.81
CA PRO A 76 -3.23 -4.62 6.97
C PRO A 76 -4.06 -3.34 6.82
N LEU A 77 -3.43 -2.24 6.41
CA LEU A 77 -4.08 -0.92 6.40
C LEU A 77 -4.81 -0.60 5.10
N GLY A 78 -4.56 -1.35 4.02
CA GLY A 78 -5.20 -1.12 2.72
C GLY A 78 -4.85 0.22 2.05
N HIS A 79 -3.85 0.94 2.56
CA HIS A 79 -3.42 2.21 2.01
C HIS A 79 -2.65 2.02 0.71
N ARG A 80 -2.88 2.96 -0.21
CA ARG A 80 -2.16 3.05 -1.48
C ARG A 80 -1.65 4.46 -1.68
N LYS A 81 -0.42 4.58 -2.16
CA LYS A 81 0.13 5.87 -2.59
C LYS A 81 -0.71 6.42 -3.74
N LEU A 82 -1.31 7.59 -3.53
CA LEU A 82 -1.97 8.37 -4.57
C LEU A 82 -1.03 9.45 -5.11
N ARG A 83 -1.30 9.91 -6.32
CA ARG A 83 -0.64 11.10 -6.87
C ARG A 83 -1.44 12.33 -6.48
N ALA A 84 -0.75 13.36 -6.04
CA ALA A 84 -1.36 14.67 -5.91
C ALA A 84 -1.78 15.15 -7.31
N HIS A 85 -3.01 15.63 -7.44
CA HIS A 85 -3.49 16.26 -8.66
C HIS A 85 -3.10 17.74 -8.63
N TRP A 86 -2.72 18.27 -9.79
CA TRP A 86 -2.46 19.70 -9.91
C TRP A 86 -3.77 20.48 -9.79
N ILE A 87 -3.75 21.52 -8.96
CA ILE A 87 -4.89 22.42 -8.77
C ILE A 87 -4.50 23.76 -9.42
N PRO A 88 -5.24 24.25 -10.43
CA PRO A 88 -4.87 25.43 -11.20
C PRO A 88 -4.70 26.71 -10.38
N LYS A 89 -5.51 26.85 -9.33
CA LYS A 89 -5.53 28.03 -8.47
C LYS A 89 -5.94 27.65 -7.07
N ILE A 90 -5.24 28.17 -6.07
CA ILE A 90 -5.68 28.11 -4.68
C ILE A 90 -6.96 28.94 -4.58
N SER A 91 -8.07 28.28 -4.31
CA SER A 91 -9.37 28.96 -4.21
C SER A 91 -9.47 29.70 -2.88
N SER A 92 -9.86 30.97 -2.92
CA SER A 92 -10.28 31.69 -1.70
C SER A 92 -11.66 31.21 -1.25
N LYS A 93 -12.01 31.48 0.01
CA LYS A 93 -13.34 31.17 0.56
C LYS A 93 -14.47 31.76 -0.28
N GLU A 94 -14.33 33.01 -0.73
CA GLU A 94 -15.34 33.67 -1.57
C GLU A 94 -15.56 32.92 -2.89
N HIS A 95 -14.47 32.50 -3.56
CA HIS A 95 -14.58 31.69 -4.78
C HIS A 95 -15.22 30.32 -4.52
N GLN A 96 -14.98 29.70 -3.35
CA GLN A 96 -15.62 28.43 -2.98
C GLN A 96 -17.12 28.62 -2.76
N MET A 97 -17.52 29.66 -2.03
CA MET A 97 -18.93 29.96 -1.75
C MET A 97 -19.69 30.22 -3.05
N LYS A 98 -19.15 31.02 -3.98
CA LYS A 98 -19.77 31.26 -5.29
C LYS A 98 -19.96 29.98 -6.10
N ARG A 99 -19.00 29.04 -6.05
CA ARG A 99 -19.11 27.75 -6.75
C ARG A 99 -20.20 26.87 -6.14
N ILE A 100 -20.25 26.81 -4.82
CA ILE A 100 -21.26 26.03 -4.10
C ILE A 100 -22.65 26.59 -4.37
N ASP A 101 -22.80 27.91 -4.29
CA ASP A 101 -24.05 28.62 -4.57
C ASP A 101 -24.55 28.40 -6.01
N PHE A 102 -23.66 28.50 -7.00
CA PHE A 102 -23.97 28.18 -8.40
C PHE A 102 -24.48 26.74 -8.56
N VAL A 103 -23.81 25.77 -7.91
CA VAL A 103 -24.20 24.36 -7.95
C VAL A 103 -25.58 24.17 -7.30
N PHE A 104 -25.84 24.77 -6.14
CA PHE A 104 -27.16 24.68 -5.48
C PHE A 104 -28.28 25.25 -6.34
N HIS A 105 -28.08 26.42 -6.96
CA HIS A 105 -29.09 27.02 -7.84
C HIS A 105 -29.38 26.16 -9.08
N SER A 106 -28.38 25.44 -9.61
CA SER A 106 -28.57 24.52 -10.74
C SER A 106 -29.33 23.22 -10.42
N TYR A 107 -29.48 22.85 -9.15
CA TYR A 107 -30.21 21.64 -8.73
C TYR A 107 -31.66 21.92 -8.30
N ILE A 108 -31.99 23.18 -8.02
CA ILE A 108 -33.32 23.60 -7.56
C ILE A 108 -34.23 23.99 -8.74
N HIS A 109 -33.66 24.23 -9.91
CA HIS A 109 -34.36 24.48 -11.18
C HIS A 109 -34.36 23.25 -12.08
#